data_AF-Q1KT23-F1
#
_entry.id   AF-Q1KT23-F1
#
_cell.length_a   1.000
_cell.length_b   1.000
_cell.length_c   1.000
_cell.angle_alpha   90.00
_cell.angle_beta   90.00
_cell.angle_gamma   90.00
#
_symmetry.space_group_name_H-M   'P 1'
#
loop_
_entity.id
_entity.type
_entity.pdbx_description
1 polymer ?
#
loop_
_entity_poly.entity_id
_entity_poly.type
_entity_poly.pdbx_seq_one_letter_code
_entity_poly.pdbx_strand_id
1 'polypeptide(L)'
;KGVDGLKTGFTGNAGFCISSTAKRDNLRVIAVVMGEPSSKVRNADIAAMFDYTFANYKRHIIYKAGTTIARSKIKGGVIEDLVIKAPYDIGILLKKTGVNFNIKTKLNMNPLIAPLKKGTKIGDFVIKVNGIDRLYLPLILNQSIDDTSTFEGIRRWFRDLFIENDDGSIANILPEKAI
;
A
#
# COMPACT_ATOMS: atom_id res chain seq x y z
N LYS A 1 4.49 -17.07 -21.10
CA LYS A 1 3.55 -15.95 -21.35
C LYS A 1 3.52 -15.03 -20.13
N GLY A 2 3.43 -13.70 -20.34
CA GLY A 2 3.36 -12.70 -19.26
C GLY A 2 4.67 -11.97 -18.93
N VAL A 3 5.73 -12.15 -19.72
CA VAL A 3 6.98 -11.37 -19.61
C VAL A 3 6.78 -10.03 -20.30
N ASP A 4 7.12 -8.93 -19.63
CA ASP A 4 6.85 -7.56 -20.09
C ASP A 4 7.99 -6.56 -19.80
N GLY A 5 9.17 -7.05 -19.41
CA GLY A 5 10.38 -6.24 -19.22
C GLY A 5 11.64 -7.11 -19.36
N LEU A 6 12.76 -6.56 -19.85
CA LEU A 6 13.92 -7.39 -20.26
C LEU A 6 15.26 -6.66 -20.48
N LYS A 7 15.81 -5.85 -19.57
CA LYS A 7 17.13 -5.28 -19.90
C LYS A 7 18.19 -6.38 -20.00
N THR A 8 18.77 -6.57 -21.17
CA THR A 8 19.92 -7.47 -21.39
C THR A 8 21.23 -6.69 -21.28
N GLY A 9 22.31 -7.39 -20.93
CA GLY A 9 23.67 -6.85 -20.92
C GLY A 9 24.69 -7.94 -21.22
N PHE A 10 25.79 -7.58 -21.88
CA PHE A 10 26.91 -8.48 -22.13
C PHE A 10 28.21 -7.68 -22.24
N THR A 11 29.25 -8.17 -21.56
CA THR A 11 30.65 -7.82 -21.81
C THR A 11 31.51 -9.06 -21.58
N GLY A 12 32.73 -9.09 -22.12
CA GLY A 12 33.64 -10.23 -21.94
C GLY A 12 33.92 -10.58 -20.48
N ASN A 13 33.96 -9.57 -19.60
CA ASN A 13 34.20 -9.75 -18.16
C ASN A 13 32.91 -10.02 -17.36
N ALA A 14 31.76 -9.50 -17.80
CA ALA A 14 30.51 -9.61 -17.05
C ALA A 14 29.65 -10.82 -17.44
N GLY A 15 29.99 -11.53 -18.51
CA GLY A 15 29.17 -12.62 -19.07
C GLY A 15 27.82 -12.12 -19.58
N PHE A 16 26.86 -13.03 -19.73
CA PHE A 16 25.52 -12.72 -20.21
C PHE A 16 24.56 -12.41 -19.05
N CYS A 17 24.10 -11.17 -18.98
CA CYS A 17 23.20 -10.68 -17.94
C CYS A 17 21.82 -10.35 -18.49
N ILE A 18 20.81 -10.45 -17.62
CA ILE A 18 19.43 -10.06 -17.93
C ILE A 18 18.66 -9.71 -16.66
N SER A 19 17.85 -8.67 -16.73
CA SER A 19 16.81 -8.35 -15.76
C SER A 19 15.48 -8.38 -16.48
N SER A 20 14.59 -9.27 -16.05
CA SER A 20 13.29 -9.47 -16.68
C SER A 20 12.16 -9.34 -15.67
N THR A 21 11.00 -8.89 -16.15
CA THR A 21 9.78 -8.86 -15.35
C THR A 21 8.70 -9.70 -15.98
N ALA A 22 7.91 -10.36 -15.13
CA ALA A 22 6.71 -11.05 -15.56
C ALA A 22 5.57 -10.79 -14.58
N LYS A 23 4.35 -10.68 -15.09
CA LYS A 23 3.13 -10.55 -14.28
C LYS A 23 2.16 -11.67 -14.63
N ARG A 24 1.67 -12.38 -13.61
CA ARG A 24 0.55 -13.30 -13.70
C ARG A 24 -0.39 -13.01 -12.51
N ASP A 25 -1.67 -12.83 -12.79
CA ASP A 25 -2.68 -12.40 -11.80
C ASP A 25 -2.24 -11.14 -11.03
N ASN A 26 -2.26 -11.20 -9.70
CA ASN A 26 -1.85 -10.14 -8.79
C ASN A 26 -0.36 -10.21 -8.39
N LEU A 27 0.44 -11.08 -9.02
CA LEU A 27 1.87 -11.26 -8.72
C LEU A 27 2.74 -10.77 -9.88
N ARG A 28 3.56 -9.75 -9.61
CA ARG A 28 4.67 -9.35 -10.48
C ARG A 28 5.97 -9.85 -9.88
N VAL A 29 6.78 -10.48 -10.71
CA VAL A 29 8.10 -11.03 -10.36
C VAL A 29 9.14 -10.30 -11.19
N ILE A 30 10.25 -9.93 -10.53
CA ILE A 30 11.47 -9.45 -11.18
C ILE A 30 12.51 -10.54 -10.99
N ALA A 31 13.06 -11.05 -12.08
CA ALA A 31 14.12 -12.05 -12.09
C ALA A 31 15.37 -11.42 -12.70
N VAL A 32 16.50 -11.57 -12.03
CA VAL A 32 17.80 -11.04 -12.46
C VAL A 32 18.80 -12.18 -12.48
N VAL A 33 19.46 -12.37 -13.61
CA VAL A 33 20.51 -13.37 -13.82
C VAL A 33 21.74 -12.64 -14.38
N MET A 34 22.92 -12.99 -13.89
CA MET A 34 24.18 -12.29 -14.18
C MET A 34 25.30 -13.30 -14.41
N GLY A 35 26.26 -12.98 -15.28
CA GLY A 35 27.46 -13.80 -15.42
C GLY A 35 27.30 -15.11 -16.19
N GLU A 36 26.19 -15.30 -16.92
CA GLU A 36 25.93 -16.58 -17.58
C GLU A 36 26.89 -16.82 -18.75
N PRO A 37 27.24 -18.08 -19.06
CA PRO A 37 28.21 -18.41 -20.10
C PRO A 37 27.65 -18.24 -21.52
N SER A 38 26.32 -18.21 -21.68
CA SER A 38 25.68 -17.96 -22.96
C SER A 38 24.30 -17.35 -22.80
N SER A 39 23.81 -16.69 -23.86
CA SER A 39 22.44 -16.19 -23.94
C SER A 39 21.39 -17.30 -23.81
N LYS A 40 21.70 -18.53 -24.25
CA LYS A 40 20.81 -19.68 -24.17
C LYS A 40 20.60 -20.13 -22.73
N VAL A 41 21.68 -20.30 -21.97
CA VAL A 41 21.64 -20.68 -20.54
C VAL A 41 20.90 -19.59 -19.75
N ARG A 42 21.31 -18.33 -19.93
CA ARG A 42 20.66 -17.16 -19.35
C ARG A 42 19.13 -17.12 -19.53
N ASN A 43 18.66 -17.38 -20.75
CA ASN A 43 17.23 -17.36 -21.04
C ASN A 43 16.50 -18.56 -20.40
N ALA A 44 17.15 -19.72 -20.32
CA ALA A 44 16.61 -20.90 -19.67
C ALA A 44 16.47 -20.69 -18.15
N ASP A 45 17.47 -20.08 -17.50
CA ASP A 45 17.44 -19.84 -16.05
C ASP A 45 16.38 -18.82 -15.67
N ILE A 46 16.26 -17.71 -16.42
CA ILE A 46 15.16 -16.75 -16.21
C ILE A 46 13.79 -17.41 -16.37
N ALA A 47 13.61 -18.26 -17.39
CA ALA A 47 12.36 -18.98 -17.58
C ALA A 47 12.08 -19.92 -16.40
N ALA A 48 13.08 -20.68 -15.95
CA ALA A 48 12.98 -21.58 -14.82
C ALA A 48 12.66 -20.83 -13.51
N MET A 49 13.28 -19.68 -13.25
CA MET A 49 12.97 -18.83 -12.09
C MET A 49 11.52 -18.35 -12.09
N PHE A 50 11.01 -17.90 -13.25
CA PHE A 50 9.61 -17.49 -13.36
C PHE A 50 8.67 -18.67 -13.14
N ASP A 51 8.91 -19.79 -13.80
CA ASP A 51 8.04 -20.95 -13.71
C ASP A 51 8.04 -21.54 -12.29
N TYR A 52 9.20 -21.61 -11.64
CA TYR A 52 9.30 -21.95 -10.22
C TYR A 52 8.47 -20.99 -9.35
N THR A 53 8.63 -19.69 -9.53
CA THR A 53 7.94 -18.68 -8.70
C THR A 53 6.43 -18.77 -8.87
N PHE A 54 5.94 -18.83 -10.11
CA PHE A 54 4.50 -18.90 -10.37
C PHE A 54 3.90 -20.27 -10.07
N ALA A 55 4.67 -21.36 -10.09
CA ALA A 55 4.20 -22.67 -9.64
C ALA A 55 4.07 -22.73 -8.11
N ASN A 56 4.98 -22.10 -7.39
CA ASN A 56 5.09 -22.28 -5.94
C ASN A 56 4.48 -21.16 -5.10
N TYR A 57 4.32 -19.95 -5.64
CA TYR A 57 3.91 -18.79 -4.85
C TYR A 57 2.68 -18.08 -5.42
N LYS A 58 1.91 -17.45 -4.52
CA LYS A 58 0.81 -16.55 -4.87
C LYS A 58 0.77 -15.36 -3.92
N ARG A 59 0.36 -14.21 -4.44
CA ARG A 59 0.14 -13.01 -3.64
C ARG A 59 -1.28 -13.02 -3.07
N HIS A 60 -1.40 -13.04 -1.75
CA HIS A 60 -2.67 -12.91 -1.05
C HIS A 60 -2.90 -11.45 -0.70
N ILE A 61 -3.96 -10.86 -1.27
CA ILE A 61 -4.37 -9.49 -0.96
C ILE A 61 -5.21 -9.52 0.31
N ILE A 62 -4.85 -8.68 1.28
CA ILE A 62 -5.52 -8.57 2.58
C ILE A 62 -6.40 -7.32 2.60
N TYR A 63 -5.86 -6.20 2.12
CA TYR A 63 -6.62 -4.96 1.91
C TYR A 63 -6.47 -4.51 0.46
N LYS A 64 -7.59 -4.21 -0.20
CA LYS A 64 -7.59 -3.59 -1.53
C LYS A 64 -7.31 -2.10 -1.42
N ALA A 65 -6.71 -1.50 -2.44
CA ALA A 65 -6.53 -0.05 -2.50
C ALA A 65 -7.86 0.69 -2.21
N GLY A 66 -7.80 1.74 -1.39
CA GLY A 66 -8.95 2.55 -0.99
C GLY A 66 -9.80 1.96 0.15
N THR A 67 -9.61 0.69 0.51
CA THR A 67 -10.34 0.09 1.66
C THR A 67 -9.92 0.72 2.97
N THR A 68 -10.88 0.93 3.87
CA THR A 68 -10.62 1.42 5.23
C THR A 68 -9.94 0.32 6.04
N ILE A 69 -8.73 0.59 6.53
CA ILE A 69 -7.96 -0.30 7.41
C ILE A 69 -8.37 -0.08 8.86
N ALA A 70 -8.50 1.20 9.26
CA ALA A 70 -8.82 1.57 10.63
C ALA A 70 -9.34 3.01 10.72
N ARG A 71 -9.90 3.33 11.89
CA ARG A 71 -10.26 4.69 12.29
C ARG A 71 -9.53 5.02 13.60
N SER A 72 -9.00 6.23 13.72
CA SER A 72 -8.28 6.67 14.92
C SER A 72 -8.72 8.07 15.33
N LYS A 73 -9.01 8.25 16.62
CA LYS A 73 -9.43 9.56 17.16
C LYS A 73 -8.25 10.52 17.19
N ILE A 74 -8.50 11.76 16.81
CA ILE A 74 -7.55 12.88 16.88
C ILE A 74 -7.99 13.82 17.99
N LYS A 75 -7.08 14.09 18.92
CA LYS A 75 -7.33 15.05 20.00
C LYS A 75 -7.04 16.48 19.52
N GLY A 76 -8.02 17.37 19.67
CA GLY A 76 -7.88 18.81 19.41
C GLY A 76 -7.83 19.22 17.94
N GLY A 77 -8.06 18.29 17.00
CA GLY A 77 -8.05 18.57 15.57
C GLY A 77 -9.37 19.10 15.04
N VAL A 78 -9.32 19.79 13.90
CA VAL A 78 -10.52 20.22 13.14
C VAL A 78 -11.39 19.05 12.67
N ILE A 79 -10.82 17.84 12.63
CA ILE A 79 -11.54 16.58 12.45
C ILE A 79 -11.27 15.69 13.65
N GLU A 80 -12.30 15.00 14.15
CA GLU A 80 -12.20 14.15 15.34
C GLU A 80 -11.75 12.73 15.03
N ASP A 81 -12.00 12.24 13.82
CA ASP A 81 -11.72 10.87 13.40
C ASP A 81 -10.90 10.85 12.11
N LEU A 82 -9.70 10.24 12.18
CA LEU A 82 -8.90 9.92 11.00
C LEU A 82 -9.31 8.56 10.44
N VAL A 83 -9.79 8.53 9.20
CA VAL A 83 -10.00 7.29 8.45
C VAL A 83 -8.70 6.93 7.72
N ILE A 84 -8.10 5.80 8.09
CA ILE A 84 -6.87 5.28 7.47
C ILE A 84 -7.27 4.30 6.37
N LYS A 85 -6.95 4.65 5.12
CA LYS A 85 -7.22 3.82 3.95
C LYS A 85 -5.95 3.18 3.41
N ALA A 86 -6.08 2.01 2.79
CA ALA A 86 -4.97 1.36 2.09
C ALA A 86 -4.58 2.18 0.84
N PRO A 87 -3.34 2.69 0.74
CA PRO A 87 -2.93 3.51 -0.40
C PRO A 87 -2.75 2.71 -1.70
N TYR A 88 -2.55 1.39 -1.59
CA TYR A 88 -2.44 0.42 -2.68
C TYR A 88 -2.91 -0.95 -2.17
N ASP A 89 -2.98 -1.96 -3.04
CA ASP A 89 -3.28 -3.33 -2.62
C ASP A 89 -2.21 -3.82 -1.63
N ILE A 90 -2.58 -4.02 -0.37
CA ILE A 90 -1.70 -4.55 0.67
C ILE A 90 -1.90 -6.07 0.72
N GLY A 91 -0.80 -6.81 0.61
CA GLY A 91 -0.84 -8.26 0.56
C GLY A 91 0.51 -8.90 0.85
N ILE A 92 0.50 -10.21 0.98
CA ILE A 92 1.67 -11.02 1.33
C ILE A 92 1.90 -12.14 0.32
N LEU A 93 3.17 -12.45 0.05
CA LEU A 93 3.57 -13.57 -0.80
C LEU A 93 3.61 -14.84 0.03
N LEU A 94 2.85 -15.86 -0.35
CA LEU A 94 2.79 -17.14 0.34
C LEU A 94 2.96 -18.29 -0.65
N LYS A 95 3.43 -19.44 -0.16
CA LYS A 95 3.48 -20.67 -0.95
C LYS A 95 2.05 -21.15 -1.25
N LYS A 96 1.83 -21.73 -2.44
CA LYS A 96 0.53 -22.27 -2.84
C LYS A 96 0.16 -23.53 -2.06
N THR A 97 1.15 -24.32 -1.65
CA THR A 97 1.00 -25.61 -0.98
C THR A 97 1.65 -25.60 0.41
N GLY A 98 1.15 -26.47 1.30
CA GLY A 98 1.87 -26.92 2.49
C GLY A 98 1.57 -26.23 3.83
N VAL A 99 0.72 -25.20 3.91
CA VAL A 99 0.38 -24.59 5.22
C VAL A 99 -0.98 -23.90 5.20
N ASN A 100 -1.82 -24.16 6.21
CA ASN A 100 -2.90 -23.24 6.57
C ASN A 100 -2.25 -22.02 7.23
N PHE A 101 -2.10 -20.93 6.47
CA PHE A 101 -1.51 -19.71 6.98
C PHE A 101 -2.50 -18.97 7.88
N ASN A 102 -2.19 -18.85 9.18
CA ASN A 102 -2.91 -17.94 10.07
C ASN A 102 -2.38 -16.52 9.85
N ILE A 103 -3.13 -15.72 9.11
CA ILE A 103 -2.80 -14.34 8.80
C ILE A 103 -3.51 -13.43 9.81
N LYS A 104 -2.75 -12.62 10.54
CA LYS A 104 -3.28 -11.58 11.43
C LYS A 104 -2.69 -10.23 11.06
N THR A 105 -3.48 -9.18 11.21
CA THR A 105 -3.03 -7.80 11.01
C THR A 105 -3.02 -7.07 12.34
N LYS A 106 -1.98 -6.29 12.61
CA LYS A 106 -1.85 -5.46 13.81
C LYS A 106 -1.59 -4.02 13.39
N LEU A 107 -2.30 -3.09 14.00
CA LEU A 107 -2.05 -1.66 13.87
C LEU A 107 -1.45 -1.16 15.18
N ASN A 108 -0.22 -0.64 15.12
CA ASN A 108 0.39 0.05 16.26
C ASN A 108 0.30 1.55 15.98
N MET A 109 -0.66 2.23 16.60
CA MET A 109 -0.89 3.66 16.42
C MET A 109 -0.28 4.45 17.56
N ASN A 110 0.31 5.60 17.24
CA ASN A 110 0.65 6.61 18.23
C ASN A 110 -0.59 7.45 18.56
N PRO A 111 -0.69 8.04 19.76
CA PRO A 111 -1.71 9.04 20.05
C PRO A 111 -1.67 10.17 19.02
N LEU A 112 -2.82 10.48 18.41
CA LEU A 112 -2.94 11.55 17.41
C LEU A 112 -3.41 12.83 18.10
N ILE A 113 -2.54 13.85 18.11
CA ILE A 113 -2.81 15.15 18.71
C ILE A 113 -2.54 16.20 17.63
N ALA A 114 -3.51 17.06 17.35
CA ALA A 114 -3.35 18.15 16.39
C ALA A 114 -2.46 19.27 16.98
N PRO A 115 -1.75 20.05 16.13
CA PRO A 115 -1.73 19.97 14.67
C PRO A 115 -0.80 18.87 14.14
N LEU A 116 -1.26 18.10 13.14
CA LEU A 116 -0.49 17.06 12.46
C LEU A 116 -0.14 17.52 11.04
N LYS A 117 1.12 17.40 10.65
CA LYS A 117 1.56 17.75 9.28
C LYS A 117 1.44 16.55 8.34
N LYS A 118 1.18 16.81 7.06
CA LYS A 118 1.38 15.82 5.99
C LYS A 118 2.80 15.25 6.08
N GLY A 119 2.93 13.94 5.92
CA GLY A 119 4.20 13.23 6.05
C GLY A 119 4.51 12.74 7.46
N THR A 120 3.73 13.12 8.47
CA THR A 120 3.91 12.62 9.84
C THR A 120 3.64 11.10 9.88
N LYS A 121 4.58 10.36 10.50
CA LYS A 121 4.38 8.94 10.81
C LYS A 121 3.41 8.80 11.98
N ILE A 122 2.27 8.17 11.75
CA ILE A 122 1.18 8.01 12.72
C ILE A 122 1.13 6.62 13.37
N GLY A 123 1.91 5.68 12.85
CA GLY A 123 1.97 4.33 13.37
C GLY A 123 2.57 3.35 12.37
N ASP A 124 2.34 2.07 12.65
CA ASP A 124 2.82 0.94 11.87
C ASP A 124 1.72 -0.09 11.66
N PHE A 125 1.63 -0.59 10.43
CA PHE A 125 0.79 -1.71 10.07
C PHE A 125 1.65 -2.96 9.88
N VAL A 126 1.34 -4.01 10.63
CA VAL A 126 2.09 -5.27 10.65
C VAL A 126 1.22 -6.43 10.22
N ILE A 127 1.72 -7.24 9.30
CA ILE A 127 1.10 -8.51 8.92
C ILE A 127 1.90 -9.64 9.54
N LYS A 128 1.24 -10.43 10.38
CA LYS A 128 1.78 -11.64 11.00
C LYS A 128 1.27 -12.87 10.27
N VAL A 129 2.17 -13.80 9.99
CA VAL A 129 1.84 -15.11 9.44
C VAL A 129 2.36 -16.17 10.40
N ASN A 130 1.46 -16.97 10.95
CA ASN A 130 1.76 -17.99 11.95
C ASN A 130 2.54 -17.41 13.15
N GLY A 131 2.12 -16.21 13.60
CA GLY A 131 2.72 -15.51 14.74
C GLY A 131 4.00 -14.73 14.43
N ILE A 132 4.61 -14.91 13.24
CA ILE A 132 5.84 -14.23 12.84
C ILE A 132 5.50 -12.98 12.02
N ASP A 133 6.11 -11.85 12.35
CA ASP A 133 5.97 -10.59 11.62
C ASP A 133 6.63 -10.73 10.25
N ARG A 134 5.87 -10.53 9.17
CA ARG A 134 6.31 -10.76 7.78
C ARG A 134 6.31 -9.50 6.92
N LEU A 135 5.41 -8.56 7.20
CA LEU A 135 5.35 -7.28 6.50
C LEU A 135 5.16 -6.16 7.51
N TYR A 136 5.95 -5.11 7.33
CA TYR A 136 5.90 -3.89 8.11
C TYR A 136 5.70 -2.72 7.15
N LEU A 137 4.61 -1.97 7.34
CA LEU A 137 4.28 -0.79 6.54
C LEU A 137 4.13 0.41 7.47
N PRO A 138 4.97 1.45 7.35
CA PRO A 138 4.77 2.68 8.10
C PRO A 138 3.50 3.38 7.63
N LEU A 139 2.68 3.83 8.58
CA LEU A 139 1.51 4.63 8.30
C LEU A 139 1.92 6.10 8.30
N ILE A 140 1.81 6.73 7.15
CA ILE A 140 2.22 8.11 6.93
C ILE A 140 0.98 8.92 6.57
N LEU A 141 0.81 10.05 7.25
CA LEU A 141 -0.32 10.94 7.03
C LEU A 141 -0.20 11.62 5.64
N ASN A 142 -1.27 11.55 4.85
CA ASN A 142 -1.30 12.10 3.49
C ASN A 142 -1.80 13.56 3.40
N GLN A 143 -2.32 14.10 4.49
CA GLN A 143 -2.88 15.45 4.60
C GLN A 143 -2.51 16.09 5.95
N SER A 144 -2.42 17.41 6.02
CA SER A 144 -2.27 18.08 7.32
C SER A 144 -3.63 18.18 8.04
N ILE A 145 -3.61 18.12 9.36
CA ILE A 145 -4.78 18.28 10.23
C ILE A 145 -4.45 19.38 11.22
N ASP A 146 -5.09 20.52 11.05
CA ASP A 146 -4.88 21.67 11.92
C ASP A 146 -5.61 21.47 13.26
N ASP A 147 -5.15 22.19 14.29
CA ASP A 147 -5.88 22.25 15.55
C ASP A 147 -7.05 23.24 15.48
N THR A 148 -7.97 23.10 16.44
CA THR A 148 -9.14 23.98 16.57
C THR A 148 -8.78 25.36 17.13
N SER A 149 -7.65 25.50 17.81
CA SER A 149 -7.20 26.73 18.47
C SER A 149 -6.57 27.75 17.52
N THR A 150 -6.10 27.32 16.36
CA THR A 150 -5.65 28.18 15.27
C THR A 150 -6.91 28.86 14.72
N PHE A 151 -7.22 30.05 15.26
CA PHE A 151 -8.42 30.91 15.13
C PHE A 151 -9.12 31.00 13.75
N GLU A 152 -8.50 30.50 12.68
CA GLU A 152 -8.93 30.47 11.27
C GLU A 152 -9.54 29.11 10.82
N GLY A 153 -9.24 28.00 11.49
CA GLY A 153 -9.82 26.67 11.18
C GLY A 153 -11.34 26.64 11.32
N ILE A 154 -11.84 27.48 12.22
CA ILE A 154 -13.25 27.76 12.50
C ILE A 154 -13.87 28.59 11.37
N ARG A 155 -13.22 29.65 10.88
CA ARG A 155 -13.81 30.53 9.85
C ARG A 155 -13.92 29.87 8.47
N ARG A 156 -13.01 28.96 8.12
CA ARG A 156 -12.99 28.30 6.79
C ARG A 156 -14.09 27.25 6.63
N TRP A 157 -14.34 26.44 7.65
CA TRP A 157 -15.45 25.49 7.67
C TRP A 157 -16.82 26.20 7.59
N PHE A 158 -16.96 27.37 8.22
CA PHE A 158 -18.18 28.20 8.16
C PHE A 158 -18.42 28.87 6.79
N ARG A 159 -17.42 29.07 5.93
CA ARG A 159 -17.63 29.63 4.58
C ARG A 159 -18.05 28.59 3.55
N ASP A 160 -17.51 27.37 3.67
CA ASP A 160 -17.84 26.25 2.77
C ASP A 160 -19.25 25.68 3.04
N LEU A 161 -19.93 26.15 4.11
CA LEU A 161 -21.33 25.87 4.46
C LEU A 161 -22.33 26.95 4.02
N PHE A 162 -21.88 28.15 3.60
CA PHE A 162 -22.74 29.34 3.41
C PHE A 162 -22.68 29.99 2.00
N ILE A 163 -22.20 29.28 0.98
CA ILE A 163 -22.38 29.68 -0.43
C ILE A 163 -23.51 28.82 -1.01
N GLU A 164 -24.72 29.40 -1.12
CA GLU A 164 -26.00 28.77 -1.54
C GLU A 164 -26.42 29.11 -3.00
N ASN A 165 -27.01 28.10 -3.67
CA ASN A 165 -28.15 28.03 -4.63
C ASN A 165 -28.09 28.75 -6.02
N ASP A 166 -28.61 28.18 -7.13
CA ASP A 166 -30.05 28.21 -7.49
C ASP A 166 -30.58 27.22 -8.58
N ASP A 167 -29.84 26.19 -9.05
CA ASP A 167 -30.25 25.41 -10.27
C ASP A 167 -30.51 23.90 -10.09
N GLY A 168 -30.55 23.39 -8.85
CA GLY A 168 -31.20 22.10 -8.56
C GLY A 168 -30.38 20.83 -8.87
N SER A 169 -29.05 20.83 -8.70
CA SER A 169 -28.30 19.55 -8.61
C SER A 169 -27.12 19.53 -7.63
N ILE A 170 -26.91 18.32 -7.07
CA ILE A 170 -25.94 17.84 -6.07
C ILE A 170 -26.07 18.43 -4.64
N ALA A 171 -26.44 17.58 -3.68
CA ALA A 171 -26.22 17.82 -2.26
C ALA A 171 -25.40 16.66 -1.67
N ASN A 172 -24.12 16.93 -1.42
CA ASN A 172 -23.28 16.12 -0.56
C ASN A 172 -22.92 17.01 0.62
N ILE A 173 -23.61 16.88 1.76
CA ILE A 173 -23.16 17.37 3.06
C ILE A 173 -23.88 16.56 4.15
N LEU A 174 -23.06 15.84 4.92
CA LEU A 174 -23.14 15.47 6.34
C LEU A 174 -24.39 14.75 6.90
N PRO A 175 -24.21 13.74 7.79
CA PRO A 175 -25.33 13.16 8.51
C PRO A 175 -25.81 14.08 9.62
N GLU A 176 -27.10 14.38 9.56
CA GLU A 176 -27.94 14.91 10.63
C GLU A 176 -27.85 14.05 11.90
N LYS A 177 -27.73 14.76 13.03
CA LYS A 177 -28.36 14.55 14.34
C LYS A 177 -28.48 13.12 14.91
N ALA A 178 -27.92 12.94 16.11
CA ALA A 178 -28.60 12.30 17.24
C ALA A 178 -27.99 12.87 18.53
N ILE A 179 -28.71 13.78 19.20
CA ILE A 179 -29.41 13.57 20.50
C ILE A 179 -28.42 13.40 21.65
#